data_AF-A0A9N9BZK8-F1
#
_entry.id   AF-A0A9N9BZK8-F1
#
_cell.length_a   1.000
_cell.length_b   1.000
_cell.length_c   1.000
_cell.angle_alpha   90.00
_cell.angle_beta   90.00
_cell.angle_gamma   90.00
#
_symmetry.space_group_name_H-M   'P 1'
#
loop_
_entity.id
_entity.type
_entity.pdbx_description
1 polymer ?
#
loop_
_entity_poly.entity_id
_entity_poly.type
_entity_poly.pdbx_seq_one_letter_code
_entity_poly.pdbx_strand_id
1 'polypeptide(L)'
;MTILLPDILHEVFLHLTETDPISGEYRTDALNHIYQCILVNREWCKIAIPILWKQPFHFGLVKSMRVTSMYLKCLNGNARDNLIENGIDIDRLIERSMALSFITNSSHPQFQPMFPYPKYIRTLMYESLLRSVRDLLSDEEADEEETDDENDNINDQIKLIMRSLLQLSMQQGASLCSLWIYPGLKNDYDLYQVLEEPECMNLVKNVKHLEIHGPCRRDDLFTLLGRICHQVESLCIDTLWSRHAFEKHIERTGECIASLISSQRSLRYFRLSVCKGYTRIFFPALASHTSTLRQISFDQVDFKDCGEWTSISECKNLELLEVTQCSNLTAEMIRPLINDNTENNGSSSPDKTRGRFGENFEVRYIRIRPFCKEFEDFANRFNSNRQRDVVLPFQLDEARNRSGK
;
A
#
# COMPACT_ATOMS: atom_id res chain seq x y z
N MET A 1 22.65 -3.03 -37.39
CA MET A 1 22.41 -2.92 -35.93
C MET A 1 21.51 -4.06 -35.53
N THR A 2 22.00 -4.99 -34.71
CA THR A 2 21.20 -6.02 -34.08
C THR A 2 20.27 -5.33 -33.08
N ILE A 3 19.00 -5.21 -33.44
CA ILE A 3 17.95 -4.74 -32.53
C ILE A 3 17.82 -5.84 -31.45
N LEU A 4 18.02 -5.50 -30.18
CA LEU A 4 17.72 -6.42 -29.07
C LEU A 4 16.28 -6.92 -29.22
N LEU A 5 16.06 -8.23 -29.07
CA LEU A 5 14.71 -8.79 -29.11
C LEU A 5 13.84 -8.09 -28.05
N PRO A 6 12.56 -7.76 -28.36
CA PRO A 6 11.66 -7.09 -27.42
C PRO A 6 11.61 -7.71 -26.03
N ASP A 7 11.63 -9.05 -25.94
CA ASP A 7 11.58 -9.77 -24.67
C ASP A 7 12.85 -9.56 -23.83
N ILE A 8 14.02 -9.55 -24.47
CA ILE A 8 15.30 -9.26 -23.79
C ILE A 8 15.28 -7.82 -23.26
N LEU A 9 14.79 -6.87 -24.08
CA LEU A 9 14.72 -5.48 -23.67
C LEU A 9 13.74 -5.26 -22.52
N HIS A 10 12.60 -5.97 -22.53
CA HIS A 10 11.64 -5.97 -21.43
C HIS A 10 12.27 -6.44 -20.11
N GLU A 11 12.98 -7.57 -20.11
CA GLU A 11 13.65 -8.07 -18.91
C GLU A 11 14.74 -7.11 -18.41
N VAL A 12 15.53 -6.51 -19.31
CA VAL A 12 16.49 -5.47 -18.95
C VAL A 12 15.79 -4.30 -18.27
N PHE A 13 14.68 -3.82 -18.82
CA PHE A 13 13.91 -2.73 -18.22
C PHE A 13 13.34 -3.12 -16.85
N LEU A 14 12.82 -4.33 -16.67
CA LEU A 14 12.35 -4.80 -15.37
C LEU A 14 13.48 -4.84 -14.34
N HIS A 15 14.68 -5.31 -14.70
CA HIS A 15 15.84 -5.25 -13.80
C HIS A 15 16.22 -3.81 -13.40
N LEU A 16 16.10 -2.86 -14.33
CA LEU A 16 16.35 -1.44 -14.04
C LEU A 16 15.30 -0.81 -13.12
N THR A 17 14.12 -1.42 -12.96
CA THR A 17 13.07 -0.87 -12.07
C THR A 17 13.29 -1.16 -10.60
N GLU A 18 14.16 -2.11 -10.27
CA GLU A 18 14.42 -2.56 -8.90
C GLU A 18 13.12 -2.90 -8.15
N THR A 19 12.40 -3.91 -8.67
CA THR A 19 11.07 -4.30 -8.18
C THR A 19 11.12 -4.85 -6.75
N ASP A 20 10.24 -4.35 -5.88
CA ASP A 20 10.03 -4.89 -4.54
C ASP A 20 9.44 -6.31 -4.62
N PRO A 21 10.04 -7.31 -3.95
CA PRO A 21 9.63 -8.71 -4.06
C PRO A 21 8.28 -9.02 -3.39
N ILE A 22 7.79 -8.15 -2.51
CA ILE A 22 6.55 -8.36 -1.74
C ILE A 22 5.38 -7.63 -2.42
N SER A 23 5.52 -6.33 -2.67
CA SER A 23 4.48 -5.49 -3.26
C SER A 23 4.45 -5.57 -4.80
N GLY A 24 5.57 -5.94 -5.42
CA GLY A 24 5.75 -5.88 -6.87
C GLY A 24 5.87 -4.45 -7.41
N GLU A 25 6.03 -3.45 -6.53
CA GLU A 25 6.22 -2.05 -6.90
C GLU A 25 7.63 -1.80 -7.43
N TYR A 26 7.77 -0.82 -8.30
CA TYR A 26 9.05 -0.33 -8.81
C TYR A 26 9.57 0.83 -7.96
N ARG A 27 10.88 0.94 -7.80
CA ARG A 27 11.46 2.07 -7.07
C ARG A 27 11.28 3.37 -7.89
N THR A 28 10.75 4.41 -7.26
CA THR A 28 10.37 5.66 -7.95
C THR A 28 11.53 6.38 -8.63
N ASP A 29 12.72 6.36 -8.04
CA ASP A 29 13.96 6.90 -8.64
C ASP A 29 14.43 6.06 -9.84
N ALA A 30 14.27 4.73 -9.77
CA ALA A 30 14.65 3.79 -10.80
C ALA A 30 13.78 3.93 -12.07
N LEU A 31 12.52 4.35 -11.91
CA LEU A 31 11.63 4.68 -13.03
C LEU A 31 12.10 5.86 -13.87
N ASN A 32 12.98 6.73 -13.37
CA ASN A 32 13.61 7.76 -14.20
C ASN A 32 14.48 7.13 -15.30
N HIS A 33 15.11 5.97 -15.06
CA HIS A 33 15.87 5.25 -16.09
C HIS A 33 14.94 4.74 -17.20
N ILE A 34 13.75 4.23 -16.83
CA ILE A 34 12.75 3.77 -17.79
C ILE A 34 12.18 4.95 -18.59
N TYR A 35 12.02 6.11 -17.97
CA TYR A 35 11.62 7.32 -18.68
C TYR A 35 12.63 7.69 -19.77
N GLN A 36 13.94 7.62 -19.52
CA GLN A 36 14.94 7.88 -20.57
C GLN A 36 14.82 6.89 -21.74
N CYS A 37 14.40 5.64 -21.48
CA CYS A 37 14.23 4.63 -22.51
C CYS A 37 13.13 4.96 -23.52
N ILE A 38 12.09 5.73 -23.13
CA ILE A 38 11.00 6.11 -24.05
C ILE A 38 11.49 7.04 -25.17
N LEU A 39 12.60 7.76 -24.93
CA LEU A 39 13.16 8.76 -25.85
C LEU A 39 14.10 8.15 -26.89
N VAL A 40 14.46 6.87 -26.75
CA VAL A 40 15.47 6.22 -27.60
C VAL A 40 14.91 5.95 -29.00
N ASN A 41 13.81 5.20 -29.09
CA ASN A 41 13.08 4.94 -30.34
C ASN A 41 11.69 4.37 -30.05
N ARG A 42 10.89 4.18 -31.11
CA ARG A 42 9.51 3.69 -31.02
C ARG A 42 9.38 2.30 -30.39
N GLU A 43 10.33 1.39 -30.63
CA GLU A 43 10.27 0.04 -30.08
C GLU A 43 10.55 0.02 -28.58
N TRP A 44 11.55 0.79 -28.13
CA TRP A 44 11.85 0.96 -26.70
C TRP A 44 10.68 1.62 -25.98
N CYS A 45 10.08 2.65 -26.59
CA CYS A 45 8.91 3.33 -26.06
C CYS A 45 7.73 2.37 -25.85
N LYS A 46 7.42 1.48 -26.81
CA LYS A 46 6.33 0.49 -26.68
C LYS A 46 6.52 -0.45 -25.48
N ILE A 47 7.75 -0.75 -25.10
CA ILE A 47 8.08 -1.67 -23.98
C ILE A 47 8.14 -0.91 -22.65
N ALA A 48 8.73 0.29 -22.65
CA ALA A 48 8.89 1.11 -21.47
C ALA A 48 7.57 1.71 -20.96
N ILE A 49 6.63 2.08 -21.84
CA ILE A 49 5.35 2.69 -21.45
C ILE A 49 4.52 1.79 -20.52
N PRO A 50 4.26 0.49 -20.84
CA PRO A 50 3.55 -0.40 -19.92
C PRO A 50 4.22 -0.52 -18.54
N ILE A 51 5.55 -0.45 -18.47
CA ILE A 51 6.31 -0.51 -17.23
C ILE A 51 6.10 0.77 -16.41
N LEU A 52 6.27 1.95 -17.02
CA LEU A 52 6.06 3.24 -16.36
C LEU A 52 4.62 3.41 -15.86
N TRP A 53 3.64 3.00 -16.67
CA TRP A 53 2.22 3.14 -16.36
C TRP A 53 1.65 2.00 -15.52
N LYS A 54 2.50 1.10 -15.02
CA LYS A 54 2.12 0.12 -13.98
C LYS A 54 1.71 0.81 -12.68
N GLN A 55 2.39 1.91 -12.32
CA GLN A 55 2.19 2.65 -11.08
C GLN A 55 2.09 4.18 -11.30
N PRO A 56 1.07 4.65 -12.06
CA PRO A 56 1.04 6.02 -12.58
C PRO A 56 1.05 7.12 -11.49
N PHE A 57 0.53 6.81 -10.31
CA PHE A 57 0.25 7.78 -9.24
C PHE A 57 1.30 7.84 -8.11
N HIS A 58 2.49 7.25 -8.31
CA HIS A 58 3.57 7.21 -7.29
C HIS A 58 4.58 8.37 -7.37
N PHE A 59 4.44 9.27 -8.34
CA PHE A 59 5.47 10.26 -8.63
C PHE A 59 5.24 11.64 -7.97
N GLY A 60 4.39 11.71 -6.95
CA GLY A 60 4.01 12.96 -6.30
C GLY A 60 2.99 13.79 -7.08
N LEU A 61 2.49 14.83 -6.43
CA LEU A 61 1.23 15.50 -6.78
C LEU A 61 1.15 16.08 -8.21
N VAL A 62 2.12 16.91 -8.61
CA VAL A 62 2.13 17.55 -9.93
C VAL A 62 2.14 16.52 -11.07
N LYS A 63 2.85 15.40 -10.87
CA LYS A 63 2.88 14.31 -11.86
C LYS A 63 1.57 13.53 -11.85
N SER A 64 0.96 13.31 -10.68
CA SER A 64 -0.36 12.68 -10.57
C SER A 64 -1.44 13.47 -11.31
N MET A 65 -1.47 14.81 -11.24
CA MET A 65 -2.43 15.62 -12.03
C MET A 65 -2.26 15.44 -13.54
N ARG A 66 -1.03 15.32 -14.05
CA ARG A 66 -0.77 15.06 -15.48
C ARG A 66 -1.19 13.65 -15.90
N VAL A 67 -1.03 12.69 -15.01
CA VAL A 67 -1.49 11.32 -15.23
C VAL A 67 -3.02 11.30 -15.27
N THR A 68 -3.68 11.99 -14.34
CA THR A 68 -5.14 12.13 -14.31
C THR A 68 -5.66 12.80 -15.57
N SER A 69 -5.02 13.86 -16.07
CA SER A 69 -5.42 14.48 -17.32
C SER A 69 -5.19 13.60 -18.55
N MET A 70 -4.15 12.76 -18.55
CA MET A 70 -4.00 11.73 -19.58
C MET A 70 -5.12 10.70 -19.53
N TYR A 71 -5.56 10.28 -18.34
CA TYR A 71 -6.72 9.40 -18.19
C TYR A 71 -8.01 10.08 -18.67
N LEU A 72 -8.23 11.36 -18.35
CA LEU A 72 -9.37 12.15 -18.86
C LEU A 72 -9.38 12.20 -20.39
N LYS A 73 -8.21 12.35 -21.04
CA LYS A 73 -8.07 12.26 -22.51
C LYS A 73 -8.38 10.86 -23.08
N CYS A 74 -8.31 9.82 -22.26
CA CYS A 74 -8.62 8.45 -22.65
C CYS A 74 -10.11 8.07 -22.48
N LEU A 75 -10.94 8.95 -21.91
CA LEU A 75 -12.37 8.68 -21.73
C LEU A 75 -13.07 8.49 -23.09
N ASN A 76 -13.99 7.54 -23.15
CA ASN A 76 -14.86 7.36 -24.30
C ASN A 76 -15.97 8.42 -24.33
N GLY A 77 -16.66 8.55 -25.48
CA GLY A 77 -17.72 9.55 -25.65
C GLY A 77 -18.79 9.49 -24.55
N ASN A 78 -19.31 8.30 -24.24
CA ASN A 78 -20.36 8.14 -23.23
C ASN A 78 -19.92 8.58 -21.82
N ALA A 79 -18.71 8.22 -21.39
CA ALA A 79 -18.18 8.63 -20.09
C ALA A 79 -17.89 10.15 -20.05
N ARG A 80 -17.41 10.70 -21.17
CA ARG A 80 -17.19 12.14 -21.33
C ARG A 80 -18.51 12.91 -21.24
N ASP A 81 -19.52 12.46 -21.98
CA ASP A 81 -20.86 13.08 -22.01
C ASP A 81 -21.51 13.04 -20.63
N ASN A 82 -21.41 11.91 -19.92
CA ASN A 82 -21.93 11.79 -18.55
C ASN A 82 -21.31 12.81 -17.58
N LEU A 83 -20.00 13.03 -17.65
CA LEU A 83 -19.33 14.03 -16.81
C LEU A 83 -19.79 15.46 -17.17
N ILE A 84 -19.92 15.77 -18.47
CA ILE A 84 -20.39 17.09 -18.95
C ILE A 84 -21.83 17.35 -18.51
N GLU A 85 -22.72 16.36 -18.61
CA GLU A 85 -24.11 16.45 -18.13
C GLU A 85 -24.21 16.74 -16.62
N ASN A 86 -23.19 16.34 -15.85
CA ASN A 86 -23.08 16.64 -14.42
C ASN A 86 -22.28 17.93 -14.13
N GLY A 87 -22.09 18.79 -15.13
CA GLY A 87 -21.47 20.11 -14.97
C GLY A 87 -19.94 20.11 -14.88
N ILE A 88 -19.28 19.00 -15.25
CA ILE A 88 -17.82 18.87 -15.17
C ILE A 88 -17.21 19.21 -16.54
N ASP A 89 -16.53 20.36 -16.63
CA ASP A 89 -15.81 20.78 -17.83
C ASP A 89 -14.44 20.08 -17.95
N ILE A 90 -14.42 18.94 -18.65
CA ILE A 90 -13.22 18.13 -18.84
C ILE A 90 -12.10 18.90 -19.55
N ASP A 91 -12.43 19.78 -20.51
CA ASP A 91 -11.42 20.52 -21.25
C ASP A 91 -10.73 21.53 -20.34
N ARG A 92 -11.50 22.22 -19.48
CA ARG A 92 -10.94 23.10 -18.42
C ARG A 92 -10.02 22.32 -17.47
N LEU A 93 -10.40 21.12 -17.02
CA LEU A 93 -9.55 20.29 -16.16
C LEU A 93 -8.23 19.90 -16.85
N ILE A 94 -8.30 19.51 -18.13
CA ILE A 94 -7.12 19.15 -18.91
C ILE A 94 -6.21 20.37 -19.11
N GLU A 95 -6.77 21.52 -19.47
CA GLU A 95 -6.03 22.78 -19.65
C GLU A 95 -5.30 23.18 -18.37
N ARG A 96 -5.98 23.11 -17.22
CA ARG A 96 -5.37 23.41 -15.92
C ARG A 96 -4.18 22.52 -15.61
N SER A 97 -4.30 21.22 -15.85
CA SER A 97 -3.18 20.28 -15.66
C SER A 97 -1.95 20.64 -16.50
N MET A 98 -2.16 21.20 -17.70
CA MET A 98 -1.10 21.61 -18.63
C MET A 98 -0.48 22.96 -18.22
N ALA A 99 -1.29 23.90 -17.74
CA ALA A 99 -0.83 25.20 -17.25
C ALA A 99 0.16 25.07 -16.07
N LEU A 100 -0.03 24.07 -15.20
CA LEU A 100 0.90 23.75 -14.11
C LEU A 100 2.24 23.16 -14.58
N SER A 101 2.41 22.97 -15.89
CA SER A 101 3.70 22.64 -16.49
C SER A 101 4.22 23.87 -17.22
N PHE A 102 5.41 24.35 -16.85
CA PHE A 102 6.13 25.42 -17.59
C PHE A 102 6.53 25.02 -19.03
N ILE A 103 5.85 24.03 -19.63
CA ILE A 103 6.02 23.55 -21.00
C ILE A 103 4.78 24.00 -21.78
N THR A 104 4.75 25.28 -22.10
CA THR A 104 3.77 25.88 -23.02
C THR A 104 4.25 25.65 -24.44
N ASN A 105 4.07 24.46 -25.01
CA ASN A 105 4.18 24.32 -26.46
C ASN A 105 3.26 23.21 -26.96
N SER A 106 2.40 23.60 -27.91
CA SER A 106 1.37 22.83 -28.62
C SER A 106 0.05 22.56 -27.89
N SER A 107 -0.71 23.64 -27.73
CA SER A 107 -2.17 23.64 -27.63
C SER A 107 -2.79 23.14 -28.95
N HIS A 108 -2.84 21.81 -29.13
CA HIS A 108 -3.76 21.20 -30.07
C HIS A 108 -4.75 20.29 -29.33
N PRO A 109 -6.03 20.65 -29.27
CA PRO A 109 -7.10 19.90 -28.59
C PRO A 109 -7.36 18.48 -29.14
N GLN A 110 -6.64 18.04 -30.19
CA GLN A 110 -6.87 16.77 -30.87
C GLN A 110 -5.77 15.72 -30.64
N PHE A 111 -4.96 15.86 -29.59
CA PHE A 111 -3.94 14.85 -29.29
C PHE A 111 -4.59 13.58 -28.74
N GLN A 112 -4.77 12.58 -29.61
CA GLN A 112 -5.25 11.26 -29.19
C GLN A 112 -4.17 10.52 -28.39
N PRO A 113 -4.53 9.82 -27.30
CA PRO A 113 -3.60 8.99 -26.55
C PRO A 113 -2.93 7.95 -27.46
N MET A 114 -1.59 7.98 -27.54
CA MET A 114 -0.81 7.05 -28.38
C MET A 114 -0.86 5.61 -27.86
N PHE A 115 -1.20 5.43 -26.59
CA PHE A 115 -1.28 4.14 -25.92
C PHE A 115 -2.53 4.09 -25.05
N PRO A 116 -3.09 2.88 -24.80
CA PRO A 116 -4.17 2.69 -23.85
C PRO A 116 -3.63 2.77 -22.41
N TYR A 117 -3.26 3.97 -21.96
CA TYR A 117 -2.61 4.16 -20.67
C TYR A 117 -3.39 3.55 -19.48
N PRO A 118 -4.73 3.72 -19.37
CA PRO A 118 -5.51 3.13 -18.29
C PRO A 118 -5.42 1.60 -18.21
N LYS A 119 -5.13 0.91 -19.32
CA LYS A 119 -4.96 -0.55 -19.35
C LYS A 119 -3.77 -1.05 -18.52
N TYR A 120 -2.73 -0.23 -18.38
CA TYR A 120 -1.45 -0.70 -17.83
C TYR A 120 -1.37 -0.66 -16.31
N ILE A 121 -2.30 0.02 -15.64
CA ILE A 121 -2.27 0.16 -14.18
C ILE A 121 -2.36 -1.21 -13.48
N ARG A 122 -1.42 -1.44 -12.56
CA ARG A 122 -1.41 -2.60 -11.65
C ARG A 122 -1.27 -2.19 -10.18
N THR A 123 -0.70 -1.01 -9.92
CA THR A 123 -0.54 -0.46 -8.58
C THR A 123 -1.27 0.88 -8.52
N LEU A 124 -2.26 0.98 -7.64
CA LEU A 124 -3.03 2.20 -7.44
C LEU A 124 -2.71 2.82 -6.08
N MET A 125 -2.07 3.99 -6.11
CA MET A 125 -2.09 4.93 -4.99
C MET A 125 -3.38 5.72 -5.04
N TYR A 126 -4.37 5.28 -4.27
CA TYR A 126 -5.72 5.82 -4.32
C TYR A 126 -5.76 7.30 -3.93
N GLU A 127 -5.07 7.65 -2.83
CA GLU A 127 -5.03 9.03 -2.32
C GLU A 127 -4.37 10.00 -3.32
N SER A 128 -3.33 9.56 -4.03
CA SER A 128 -2.66 10.39 -5.03
C SER A 128 -3.55 10.69 -6.23
N LEU A 129 -4.36 9.72 -6.67
CA LEU A 129 -5.39 9.94 -7.68
C LEU A 129 -6.49 10.85 -7.14
N LEU A 130 -7.03 10.55 -5.95
CA LEU A 130 -8.09 11.33 -5.30
C LEU A 130 -7.70 12.81 -5.15
N ARG A 131 -6.51 13.07 -4.58
CA ARG A 131 -5.97 14.41 -4.41
C ARG A 131 -5.74 15.11 -5.74
N SER A 132 -5.27 14.39 -6.76
CA SER A 132 -5.12 14.99 -8.09
C SER A 132 -6.44 15.42 -8.73
N VAL A 133 -7.52 14.67 -8.49
CA VAL A 133 -8.87 15.05 -8.96
C VAL A 133 -9.38 16.26 -8.18
N ARG A 134 -9.22 16.26 -6.86
CA ARG A 134 -9.58 17.38 -6.00
C ARG A 134 -8.86 18.67 -6.41
N ASP A 135 -7.55 18.62 -6.60
CA ASP A 135 -6.74 19.79 -6.98
C ASP A 135 -7.06 20.30 -8.40
N LEU A 136 -7.56 19.44 -9.29
CA LEU A 136 -8.04 19.87 -10.61
C LEU A 136 -9.35 20.65 -10.50
N LEU A 137 -10.20 20.30 -9.54
CA LEU A 137 -11.52 20.92 -9.31
C LEU A 137 -11.45 22.18 -8.44
N SER A 138 -10.55 22.26 -7.46
CA SER A 138 -10.47 23.39 -6.51
C SER A 138 -10.06 24.69 -7.21
N ASP A 139 -10.88 25.73 -7.25
CA ASP A 139 -10.47 27.02 -7.83
C ASP A 139 -9.39 27.70 -6.96
N GLU A 140 -8.32 28.21 -7.59
CA GLU A 140 -7.25 28.94 -6.87
C GLU A 140 -7.72 30.30 -6.32
N GLU A 141 -8.88 30.76 -6.76
CA GLU A 141 -9.47 32.07 -6.44
C GLU A 141 -10.65 31.98 -5.44
N ALA A 142 -10.98 30.78 -4.93
CA ALA A 142 -12.06 30.62 -3.96
C ALA A 142 -11.57 31.02 -2.55
N ASP A 143 -12.29 31.95 -1.92
CA ASP A 143 -12.06 32.36 -0.53
C ASP A 143 -12.18 31.15 0.43
N GLU A 144 -11.44 31.17 1.54
CA GLU A 144 -11.36 30.10 2.55
C GLU A 144 -12.70 29.77 3.28
N GLU A 145 -13.81 30.38 2.87
CA GLU A 145 -15.15 30.21 3.43
C GLU A 145 -16.04 29.34 2.53
N GLU A 146 -15.59 28.14 2.14
CA GLU A 146 -16.45 27.15 1.46
C GLU A 146 -17.58 26.70 2.40
N THR A 147 -18.82 26.76 1.91
CA THR A 147 -19.99 26.26 2.65
C THR A 147 -20.07 24.72 2.62
N ASP A 148 -20.74 24.11 3.60
CA ASP A 148 -20.92 22.65 3.63
C ASP A 148 -21.56 22.12 2.32
N ASP A 149 -22.52 22.87 1.74
CA ASP A 149 -23.19 22.52 0.48
C ASP A 149 -22.25 22.53 -0.75
N GLU A 150 -21.31 23.48 -0.81
CA GLU A 150 -20.30 23.56 -1.88
C GLU A 150 -19.30 22.40 -1.80
N ASN A 151 -18.90 22.03 -0.59
CA ASN A 151 -17.99 20.91 -0.35
C ASN A 151 -18.64 19.56 -0.70
N ASP A 152 -19.95 19.39 -0.45
CA ASP A 152 -20.71 18.20 -0.87
C ASP A 152 -20.79 18.09 -2.40
N ASN A 153 -21.07 19.19 -3.11
CA ASN A 153 -21.10 19.22 -4.57
C ASN A 153 -19.72 18.87 -5.19
N ILE A 154 -18.62 19.39 -4.63
CA ILE A 154 -17.26 19.06 -5.07
C ILE A 154 -16.97 17.57 -4.83
N ASN A 155 -17.34 17.01 -3.67
CA ASN A 155 -17.13 15.59 -3.38
C ASN A 155 -17.89 14.69 -4.35
N ASP A 156 -19.10 15.06 -4.77
CA ASP A 156 -19.85 14.31 -5.78
C ASP A 156 -19.20 14.38 -7.16
N GLN A 157 -18.67 15.54 -7.56
CA GLN A 157 -17.84 15.65 -8.77
C GLN A 157 -16.56 14.80 -8.68
N ILE A 158 -15.89 14.79 -7.52
CA ILE A 158 -14.74 13.92 -7.28
C ILE A 158 -15.13 12.46 -7.46
N LYS A 159 -16.23 11.99 -6.85
CA LYS A 159 -16.72 10.60 -6.99
C LYS A 159 -16.99 10.25 -8.46
N LEU A 160 -17.66 11.15 -9.20
CA LEU A 160 -17.97 10.94 -10.61
C LEU A 160 -16.72 10.78 -11.48
N ILE A 161 -15.71 11.62 -11.27
CA ILE A 161 -14.43 11.51 -11.98
C ILE A 161 -13.70 10.24 -11.57
N MET A 162 -13.56 9.97 -10.26
CA MET A 162 -12.92 8.75 -9.75
C MET A 162 -13.55 7.49 -10.36
N ARG A 163 -14.88 7.39 -10.32
CA ARG A 163 -15.66 6.30 -10.93
C ARG A 163 -15.33 6.16 -12.41
N SER A 164 -15.39 7.24 -13.17
CA SER A 164 -15.12 7.24 -14.61
C SER A 164 -13.71 6.75 -14.96
N LEU A 165 -12.70 7.18 -14.19
CA LEU A 165 -11.30 6.80 -14.45
C LEU A 165 -10.99 5.34 -14.06
N LEU A 166 -11.56 4.87 -12.94
CA LEU A 166 -11.40 3.48 -12.50
C LEU A 166 -12.17 2.52 -13.42
N GLN A 167 -13.39 2.89 -13.80
CA GLN A 167 -14.21 2.13 -14.75
C GLN A 167 -13.53 2.06 -16.12
N LEU A 168 -12.95 3.16 -16.61
CA LEU A 168 -12.19 3.17 -17.86
C LEU A 168 -11.02 2.16 -17.83
N SER A 169 -10.27 2.13 -16.73
CA SER A 169 -9.16 1.19 -16.54
C SER A 169 -9.66 -0.25 -16.59
N MET A 170 -10.73 -0.55 -15.87
CA MET A 170 -11.36 -1.87 -15.86
C MET A 170 -11.85 -2.28 -17.26
N GLN A 171 -12.57 -1.39 -17.97
CA GLN A 171 -13.09 -1.64 -19.32
C GLN A 171 -11.97 -1.94 -20.33
N GLN A 172 -10.78 -1.37 -20.14
CA GLN A 172 -9.61 -1.66 -20.97
C GLN A 172 -8.87 -2.95 -20.56
N GLY A 173 -9.34 -3.67 -19.55
CA GLY A 173 -8.77 -4.93 -19.06
C GLY A 173 -7.70 -4.78 -17.98
N ALA A 174 -7.63 -3.63 -17.31
CA ALA A 174 -6.78 -3.48 -16.13
C ALA A 174 -7.31 -4.32 -14.96
N SER A 175 -6.40 -4.72 -14.09
CA SER A 175 -6.67 -5.43 -12.84
C SER A 175 -5.51 -5.14 -11.90
N LEU A 176 -5.82 -4.66 -10.70
CA LEU A 176 -4.83 -4.25 -9.73
C LEU A 176 -4.22 -5.48 -9.05
N CYS A 177 -2.91 -5.44 -8.88
CA CYS A 177 -2.16 -6.35 -8.03
C CYS A 177 -1.88 -5.71 -6.67
N SER A 178 -1.78 -4.38 -6.62
CA SER A 178 -1.43 -3.63 -5.42
C SER A 178 -2.33 -2.39 -5.25
N LEU A 179 -2.80 -2.18 -4.03
CA LEU A 179 -3.66 -1.06 -3.64
C LEU A 179 -3.08 -0.38 -2.41
N TRP A 180 -2.88 0.94 -2.51
CA TRP A 180 -2.33 1.77 -1.46
C TRP A 180 -3.34 2.83 -1.03
N ILE A 181 -3.63 2.84 0.26
CA ILE A 181 -4.68 3.63 0.89
C ILE A 181 -4.04 4.53 1.95
N TYR A 182 -4.05 5.83 1.71
CA TYR A 182 -3.45 6.86 2.57
C TYR A 182 -4.50 7.93 2.95
N PRO A 183 -5.57 7.58 3.68
CA PRO A 183 -6.60 8.53 4.04
C PRO A 183 -6.02 9.78 4.70
N GLY A 184 -6.38 10.95 4.16
CA GLY A 184 -6.13 12.23 4.80
C GLY A 184 -6.81 12.36 6.17
N LEU A 185 -6.71 13.54 6.80
CA LEU A 185 -7.29 13.78 8.12
C LEU A 185 -8.82 13.98 8.10
N LYS A 186 -9.38 14.47 6.98
CA LYS A 186 -10.83 14.67 6.81
C LYS A 186 -11.57 13.33 6.70
N ASN A 187 -12.84 13.28 7.09
CA ASN A 187 -13.62 12.04 7.07
C ASN A 187 -14.25 11.80 5.69
N ASP A 188 -13.42 11.43 4.72
CA ASP A 188 -13.81 11.31 3.31
C ASP A 188 -14.15 9.85 2.94
N TYR A 189 -14.76 9.07 3.84
CA TYR A 189 -15.05 7.64 3.61
C TYR A 189 -15.94 7.42 2.37
N ASP A 190 -16.88 8.32 2.13
CA ASP A 190 -17.76 8.31 0.98
C ASP A 190 -16.99 8.34 -0.36
N LEU A 191 -15.80 8.96 -0.40
CA LEU A 191 -14.92 8.96 -1.57
C LEU A 191 -14.26 7.60 -1.84
N TYR A 192 -14.25 6.69 -0.87
CA TYR A 192 -13.72 5.32 -1.03
C TYR A 192 -14.81 4.33 -1.48
N GLN A 193 -16.10 4.66 -1.31
CA GLN A 193 -17.21 3.79 -1.71
C GLN A 193 -17.22 3.47 -3.20
N VAL A 194 -16.61 4.32 -4.02
CA VAL A 194 -16.40 4.08 -5.46
C VAL A 194 -15.72 2.73 -5.73
N LEU A 195 -14.85 2.25 -4.82
CA LEU A 195 -14.19 0.95 -4.96
C LEU A 195 -15.14 -0.24 -4.80
N GLU A 196 -16.28 -0.06 -4.13
CA GLU A 196 -17.30 -1.11 -3.93
C GLU A 196 -18.27 -1.20 -5.11
N GLU A 197 -18.33 -0.17 -5.95
CA GLU A 197 -19.30 -0.11 -7.04
C GLU A 197 -19.09 -1.28 -8.02
N PRO A 198 -20.17 -1.91 -8.53
CA PRO A 198 -20.08 -3.04 -9.46
C PRO A 198 -19.18 -2.78 -10.68
N GLU A 199 -19.16 -1.54 -11.15
CA GLU A 199 -18.38 -1.03 -12.27
C GLU A 199 -16.87 -0.92 -11.98
N CYS A 200 -16.47 -0.97 -10.70
CA CYS A 200 -15.10 -0.81 -10.23
C CYS A 200 -14.59 -2.05 -9.48
N MET A 201 -15.46 -2.85 -8.86
CA MET A 201 -15.10 -3.95 -7.97
C MET A 201 -14.18 -5.00 -8.63
N ASN A 202 -14.33 -5.23 -9.95
CA ASN A 202 -13.47 -6.14 -10.70
C ASN A 202 -12.01 -5.65 -10.84
N LEU A 203 -11.77 -4.35 -10.66
CA LEU A 203 -10.43 -3.77 -10.68
C LEU A 203 -9.65 -4.18 -9.42
N VAL A 204 -10.32 -4.25 -8.26
CA VAL A 204 -9.71 -4.54 -6.94
C VAL A 204 -9.79 -6.00 -6.49
N LYS A 205 -10.65 -6.83 -7.10
CA LYS A 205 -10.89 -8.23 -6.66
C LYS A 205 -9.64 -9.13 -6.58
N ASN A 206 -8.59 -8.82 -7.34
CA ASN A 206 -7.36 -9.60 -7.45
C ASN A 206 -6.16 -8.91 -6.76
N VAL A 207 -6.41 -7.89 -5.94
CA VAL A 207 -5.37 -7.23 -5.17
C VAL A 207 -4.71 -8.25 -4.25
N LYS A 208 -3.39 -8.41 -4.42
CA LYS A 208 -2.53 -9.29 -3.63
C LYS A 208 -1.76 -8.55 -2.57
N HIS A 209 -1.45 -7.28 -2.81
CA HIS A 209 -0.77 -6.42 -1.87
C HIS A 209 -1.67 -5.25 -1.47
N LEU A 210 -1.99 -5.14 -0.19
CA LEU A 210 -2.78 -4.07 0.37
C LEU A 210 -1.96 -3.32 1.41
N GLU A 211 -1.78 -2.02 1.19
CA GLU A 211 -1.05 -1.15 2.10
C GLU A 211 -1.97 -0.02 2.57
N ILE A 212 -2.11 0.11 3.90
CA ILE A 212 -3.00 1.06 4.55
C ILE A 212 -2.20 1.90 5.53
N HIS A 213 -2.23 3.21 5.33
CA HIS A 213 -1.55 4.21 6.16
C HIS A 213 -2.54 5.20 6.73
N GLY A 214 -2.40 5.53 8.01
CA GLY A 214 -3.03 6.72 8.57
C GLY A 214 -3.84 6.47 9.85
N PRO A 215 -4.26 7.55 10.51
CA PRO A 215 -4.77 7.51 11.87
C PRO A 215 -6.15 6.82 11.99
N CYS A 216 -6.36 6.21 13.16
CA CYS A 216 -7.37 5.18 13.41
C CYS A 216 -8.83 5.62 13.62
N ARG A 217 -9.42 6.39 12.71
CA ARG A 217 -10.89 6.61 12.71
C ARG A 217 -11.50 6.31 11.36
N ARG A 218 -11.33 5.06 10.92
CA ARG A 218 -11.63 4.61 9.56
C ARG A 218 -12.34 3.25 9.55
N ASP A 219 -13.24 3.04 10.51
CA ASP A 219 -13.99 1.78 10.70
C ASP A 219 -14.66 1.32 9.39
N ASP A 220 -15.33 2.27 8.71
CA ASP A 220 -16.07 1.98 7.49
C ASP A 220 -15.13 1.64 6.33
N LEU A 221 -13.93 2.25 6.27
CA LEU A 221 -12.90 1.93 5.27
C LEU A 221 -12.32 0.53 5.48
N PHE A 222 -11.96 0.16 6.71
CA PHE A 222 -11.51 -1.21 7.00
C PHE A 222 -12.59 -2.24 6.70
N THR A 223 -13.84 -1.92 7.03
CA THR A 223 -15.00 -2.77 6.72
C THR A 223 -15.20 -2.92 5.22
N LEU A 224 -15.13 -1.82 4.47
CA LEU A 224 -15.17 -1.82 3.00
C LEU A 224 -14.06 -2.69 2.42
N LEU A 225 -12.80 -2.47 2.82
CA LEU A 225 -11.65 -3.25 2.32
C LEU A 225 -11.81 -4.74 2.62
N GLY A 226 -12.33 -5.11 3.80
CA GLY A 226 -12.61 -6.50 4.15
C GLY A 226 -13.73 -7.14 3.32
N ARG A 227 -14.62 -6.34 2.71
CA ARG A 227 -15.67 -6.82 1.79
C ARG A 227 -15.21 -6.94 0.35
N ILE A 228 -14.26 -6.12 -0.10
CA ILE A 228 -13.84 -6.07 -1.52
C ILE A 228 -12.53 -6.80 -1.80
N CYS A 229 -11.67 -6.97 -0.78
CA CYS A 229 -10.38 -7.65 -0.89
C CYS A 229 -10.42 -8.99 -0.15
N HIS A 230 -10.25 -10.10 -0.90
CA HIS A 230 -10.22 -11.46 -0.33
C HIS A 230 -8.99 -12.28 -0.75
N GLN A 231 -8.15 -11.74 -1.64
CA GLN A 231 -6.98 -12.40 -2.21
C GLN A 231 -5.66 -11.77 -1.74
N VAL A 232 -5.70 -11.00 -0.65
CA VAL A 232 -4.49 -10.32 -0.14
C VAL A 232 -3.52 -11.38 0.37
N GLU A 233 -2.33 -11.40 -0.22
CA GLU A 233 -1.17 -12.19 0.18
C GLU A 233 -0.21 -11.37 1.06
N SER A 234 -0.21 -10.04 0.90
CA SER A 234 0.61 -9.10 1.67
C SER A 234 -0.25 -7.97 2.23
N LEU A 235 -0.33 -7.86 3.56
CA LEU A 235 -1.05 -6.80 4.25
C LEU A 235 -0.07 -5.96 5.06
N CYS A 236 0.06 -4.70 4.71
CA CYS A 236 0.82 -3.69 5.43
C CYS A 236 -0.14 -2.70 6.08
N ILE A 237 -0.03 -2.53 7.39
CA ILE A 237 -0.79 -1.53 8.12
C ILE A 237 0.18 -0.64 8.90
N ASP A 238 0.14 0.66 8.63
CA ASP A 238 1.05 1.64 9.20
C ASP A 238 0.29 2.79 9.87
N THR A 239 0.91 3.37 10.89
CA THR A 239 0.45 4.58 11.59
C THR A 239 -0.89 4.39 12.30
N LEU A 240 -1.03 3.27 13.01
CA LEU A 240 -2.22 2.98 13.84
C LEU A 240 -2.03 3.37 15.31
N TRP A 241 -2.29 4.62 15.67
CA TRP A 241 -1.95 5.12 16.99
C TRP A 241 -3.13 5.72 17.78
N SER A 242 -3.23 5.35 19.06
CA SER A 242 -4.17 5.96 20.02
C SER A 242 -3.50 6.37 21.33
N ARG A 243 -3.94 7.52 21.87
CA ARG A 243 -3.59 7.97 23.24
C ARG A 243 -4.27 7.14 24.32
N HIS A 244 -5.48 6.66 24.04
CA HIS A 244 -6.38 6.05 25.01
C HIS A 244 -6.92 4.72 24.47
N ALA A 245 -6.16 3.63 24.67
CA ALA A 245 -6.43 2.30 24.12
C ALA A 245 -7.75 1.64 24.57
N PHE A 246 -8.45 2.23 25.55
CA PHE A 246 -9.69 1.69 26.13
C PHE A 246 -10.94 2.49 25.74
N GLU A 247 -10.84 3.41 24.78
CA GLU A 247 -12.01 4.11 24.24
C GLU A 247 -12.81 3.18 23.31
N LYS A 248 -14.15 3.28 23.34
CA LYS A 248 -15.05 2.40 22.58
C LYS A 248 -14.78 2.38 21.07
N HIS A 249 -14.33 3.49 20.50
CA HIS A 249 -14.02 3.54 19.07
C HIS A 249 -12.76 2.75 18.72
N ILE A 250 -11.81 2.59 19.65
CA ILE A 250 -10.60 1.77 19.46
C ILE A 250 -10.98 0.30 19.29
N GLU A 251 -11.89 -0.19 20.14
CA GLU A 251 -12.47 -1.53 20.03
C GLU A 251 -13.11 -1.73 18.67
N ARG A 252 -13.99 -0.81 18.26
CA ARG A 252 -14.68 -0.89 16.97
C ARG A 252 -13.71 -0.90 15.79
N THR A 253 -12.76 0.03 15.73
CA THR A 253 -11.76 0.03 14.64
C THR A 253 -10.92 -1.24 14.66
N GLY A 254 -10.51 -1.71 15.85
CA GLY A 254 -9.75 -2.95 16.01
C GLY A 254 -10.53 -4.18 15.53
N GLU A 255 -11.84 -4.26 15.81
CA GLU A 255 -12.72 -5.31 15.30
C GLU A 255 -12.86 -5.24 13.77
N CYS A 256 -12.98 -4.04 13.19
CA CYS A 256 -12.97 -3.86 11.73
C CYS A 256 -11.66 -4.33 11.09
N ILE A 257 -10.50 -4.05 11.72
CA ILE A 257 -9.20 -4.56 11.27
C ILE A 257 -9.12 -6.08 11.43
N ALA A 258 -9.60 -6.64 12.53
CA ALA A 258 -9.65 -8.08 12.76
C ALA A 258 -10.49 -8.80 11.69
N SER A 259 -11.61 -8.18 11.31
CA SER A 259 -12.46 -8.65 10.21
C SER A 259 -11.74 -8.59 8.85
N LEU A 260 -11.06 -7.48 8.55
CA LEU A 260 -10.23 -7.35 7.35
C LEU A 260 -9.17 -8.46 7.28
N ILE A 261 -8.42 -8.70 8.36
CA ILE A 261 -7.42 -9.78 8.43
C ILE A 261 -8.09 -11.13 8.20
N SER A 262 -9.16 -11.45 8.94
CA SER A 262 -9.82 -12.76 8.90
C SER A 262 -10.51 -13.06 7.57
N SER A 263 -10.92 -12.04 6.82
CA SER A 263 -11.59 -12.18 5.52
C SER A 263 -10.64 -12.60 4.37
N GLN A 264 -9.33 -12.59 4.58
CA GLN A 264 -8.36 -12.99 3.56
C GLN A 264 -8.34 -14.51 3.40
N ARG A 265 -7.89 -15.00 2.24
CA ARG A 265 -7.81 -16.45 1.96
C ARG A 265 -6.41 -17.04 2.07
N SER A 266 -5.37 -16.20 1.91
CA SER A 266 -4.00 -16.68 1.80
C SER A 266 -2.98 -15.61 2.20
N LEU A 267 -3.11 -15.06 3.41
CA LEU A 267 -2.17 -14.06 3.88
C LEU A 267 -0.80 -14.70 4.16
N ARG A 268 0.25 -14.19 3.50
CA ARG A 268 1.63 -14.71 3.56
C ARG A 268 2.58 -13.73 4.24
N TYR A 269 2.37 -12.44 4.03
CA TYR A 269 3.15 -11.35 4.60
C TYR A 269 2.25 -10.42 5.40
N PHE A 270 2.60 -10.18 6.66
CA PHE A 270 1.92 -9.20 7.51
C PHE A 270 2.94 -8.23 8.09
N ARG A 271 2.76 -6.93 7.84
CA ARG A 271 3.53 -5.86 8.48
C ARG A 271 2.62 -4.95 9.27
N LEU A 272 3.02 -4.67 10.51
CA LEU A 272 2.42 -3.66 11.36
C LEU A 272 3.49 -2.66 11.78
N SER A 273 3.28 -1.39 11.42
CA SER A 273 4.23 -0.30 11.67
C SER A 273 3.56 0.83 12.47
N VAL A 274 4.33 1.49 13.33
CA VAL A 274 3.93 2.66 14.13
C VAL A 274 2.54 2.47 14.75
N CYS A 275 2.40 1.41 15.56
CA CYS A 275 1.10 1.00 16.13
C CYS A 275 1.06 1.09 17.66
N LYS A 276 -0.01 1.66 18.22
CA LYS A 276 -0.25 1.71 19.67
C LYS A 276 -1.73 1.58 20.04
N GLY A 277 -2.03 0.64 20.93
CA GLY A 277 -3.35 0.48 21.57
C GLY A 277 -4.33 -0.46 20.87
N TYR A 278 -3.97 -1.00 19.71
CA TYR A 278 -4.86 -1.86 18.90
C TYR A 278 -4.49 -3.34 18.88
N THR A 279 -3.23 -3.66 19.20
CA THR A 279 -2.68 -5.03 19.12
C THR A 279 -3.52 -6.02 19.90
N ARG A 280 -4.01 -5.67 21.10
CA ARG A 280 -4.88 -6.55 21.89
C ARG A 280 -6.17 -7.01 21.20
N ILE A 281 -6.65 -6.26 20.20
CA ILE A 281 -7.95 -6.48 19.55
C ILE A 281 -7.79 -7.37 18.32
N PHE A 282 -6.95 -6.98 17.37
CA PHE A 282 -6.87 -7.66 16.06
C PHE A 282 -5.78 -8.72 16.00
N PHE A 283 -4.80 -8.75 16.90
CA PHE A 283 -3.70 -9.71 16.84
C PHE A 283 -4.15 -11.17 16.88
N PRO A 284 -5.19 -11.56 17.65
CA PRO A 284 -5.76 -12.90 17.57
C PRO A 284 -6.25 -13.30 16.16
N ALA A 285 -6.66 -12.35 15.32
CA ALA A 285 -7.14 -12.62 13.96
C ALA A 285 -6.07 -13.24 13.04
N LEU A 286 -4.78 -13.10 13.38
CA LEU A 286 -3.70 -13.78 12.67
C LEU A 286 -3.79 -15.31 12.76
N ALA A 287 -4.52 -15.86 13.75
CA ALA A 287 -4.76 -17.29 13.88
C ALA A 287 -5.43 -17.90 12.63
N SER A 288 -6.23 -17.09 11.91
CA SER A 288 -6.88 -17.48 10.65
C SER A 288 -5.88 -17.85 9.54
N HIS A 289 -4.61 -17.45 9.67
CA HIS A 289 -3.58 -17.55 8.62
C HIS A 289 -2.34 -18.34 9.05
N THR A 290 -2.44 -19.14 10.11
CA THR A 290 -1.31 -19.93 10.65
C THR A 290 -0.70 -20.90 9.63
N SER A 291 -1.49 -21.39 8.67
CA SER A 291 -1.00 -22.28 7.61
C SER A 291 -0.33 -21.54 6.46
N THR A 292 -0.67 -20.26 6.22
CA THR A 292 -0.25 -19.49 5.04
C THR A 292 0.83 -18.46 5.34
N LEU A 293 0.86 -17.88 6.54
CA LEU A 293 1.84 -16.88 6.93
C LEU A 293 3.27 -17.41 6.78
N ARG A 294 4.11 -16.57 6.18
CA ARG A 294 5.54 -16.80 5.91
C ARG A 294 6.38 -15.72 6.55
N GLN A 295 5.91 -14.49 6.60
CA GLN A 295 6.69 -13.37 7.12
C GLN A 295 5.80 -12.45 7.96
N ILE A 296 6.31 -12.08 9.13
CA ILE A 296 5.68 -11.12 10.04
C ILE A 296 6.73 -10.08 10.40
N SER A 297 6.40 -8.79 10.20
CA SER A 297 7.28 -7.67 10.54
C SER A 297 6.54 -6.68 11.44
N PHE A 298 7.14 -6.38 12.58
CA PHE A 298 6.68 -5.35 13.51
C PHE A 298 7.73 -4.25 13.56
N ASP A 299 7.34 -3.01 13.23
CA ASP A 299 8.20 -1.84 13.33
C ASP A 299 7.55 -0.78 14.23
N GLN A 300 8.27 -0.28 15.24
CA GLN A 300 7.78 0.77 16.13
C GLN A 300 6.40 0.48 16.76
N VAL A 301 6.11 -0.80 17.04
CA VAL A 301 4.86 -1.26 17.67
C VAL A 301 4.97 -1.20 19.19
N ASP A 302 3.98 -0.59 19.83
CA ASP A 302 3.74 -0.64 21.28
C ASP A 302 2.83 -1.83 21.60
N PHE A 303 3.42 -2.85 22.20
CA PHE A 303 2.76 -4.11 22.57
C PHE A 303 2.04 -4.06 23.92
N LYS A 304 1.90 -2.88 24.52
CA LYS A 304 1.15 -2.74 25.78
C LYS A 304 -0.25 -3.35 25.63
N ASP A 305 -0.62 -4.18 26.62
CA ASP A 305 -1.90 -4.89 26.71
C ASP A 305 -2.13 -5.94 25.60
N CYS A 306 -1.13 -6.21 24.75
CA CYS A 306 -1.20 -7.30 23.77
C CYS A 306 -1.17 -8.66 24.47
N GLY A 307 -1.99 -9.59 23.98
CA GLY A 307 -2.01 -10.97 24.46
C GLY A 307 -0.79 -11.79 24.03
N GLU A 308 -0.81 -13.06 24.42
CA GLU A 308 0.19 -14.06 24.07
C GLU A 308 0.31 -14.25 22.55
N TRP A 309 1.54 -14.49 22.06
CA TRP A 309 1.85 -14.71 20.64
C TRP A 309 1.53 -16.13 20.19
N THR A 310 0.41 -16.69 20.66
CA THR A 310 -0.05 -18.04 20.33
C THR A 310 -0.27 -18.19 18.83
N SER A 311 -0.92 -17.22 18.19
CA SER A 311 -1.15 -17.22 16.74
C SER A 311 0.16 -17.28 15.94
N ILE A 312 1.22 -16.60 16.38
CA ILE A 312 2.54 -16.66 15.72
C ILE A 312 3.19 -18.02 15.98
N SER A 313 3.07 -18.54 17.20
CA SER A 313 3.63 -19.83 17.60
C SER A 313 3.07 -21.01 16.81
N GLU A 314 1.85 -20.88 16.26
CA GLU A 314 1.18 -21.87 15.43
C GLU A 314 1.54 -21.78 13.95
N CYS A 315 2.26 -20.72 13.53
CA CYS A 315 2.68 -20.51 12.15
C CYS A 315 3.87 -21.42 11.76
N LYS A 316 3.60 -22.70 11.48
CA LYS A 316 4.63 -23.71 11.18
C LYS A 316 5.51 -23.39 9.96
N ASN A 317 4.96 -22.62 9.03
CA ASN A 317 5.64 -22.23 7.80
C ASN A 317 6.24 -20.82 7.88
N LEU A 318 6.32 -20.22 9.06
CA LEU A 318 6.94 -18.91 9.22
C LEU A 318 8.44 -19.00 8.88
N GLU A 319 8.88 -18.15 7.97
CA GLU A 319 10.23 -18.02 7.45
C GLU A 319 10.95 -16.81 8.04
N LEU A 320 10.22 -15.74 8.36
CA LEU A 320 10.80 -14.52 8.93
C LEU A 320 9.89 -13.91 10.00
N LEU A 321 10.47 -13.64 11.17
CA LEU A 321 9.88 -12.79 12.20
C LEU A 321 10.80 -11.59 12.44
N GLU A 322 10.32 -10.39 12.18
CA GLU A 322 11.08 -9.16 12.38
C GLU A 322 10.44 -8.28 13.47
N VAL A 323 11.24 -7.82 14.43
CA VAL A 323 10.81 -6.97 15.56
C VAL A 323 11.78 -5.80 15.69
N THR A 324 11.42 -4.67 15.10
CA THR A 324 12.25 -3.48 14.99
C THR A 324 11.66 -2.37 15.84
N GLN A 325 12.45 -1.81 16.76
CA GLN A 325 12.06 -0.61 17.52
C GLN A 325 10.73 -0.72 18.28
N CYS A 326 10.28 -1.93 18.62
CA CYS A 326 9.06 -2.15 19.39
C CYS A 326 9.25 -1.87 20.89
N SER A 327 8.14 -1.59 21.59
CA SER A 327 8.11 -1.34 23.04
C SER A 327 7.08 -2.21 23.74
N ASN A 328 7.22 -2.36 25.07
CA ASN A 328 6.30 -3.14 25.92
C ASN A 328 6.15 -4.63 25.54
N LEU A 329 7.14 -5.21 24.86
CA LEU A 329 7.25 -6.65 24.68
C LEU A 329 7.58 -7.30 26.03
N THR A 330 6.82 -8.31 26.44
CA THR A 330 6.98 -8.99 27.74
C THR A 330 7.29 -10.47 27.58
N ALA A 331 7.87 -11.08 28.62
CA ALA A 331 8.20 -12.51 28.64
C ALA A 331 6.95 -13.41 28.51
N GLU A 332 5.84 -13.05 29.16
CA GLU A 332 4.58 -13.81 29.05
C GLU A 332 4.04 -13.78 27.63
N MET A 333 4.12 -12.64 26.94
CA MET A 333 3.65 -12.53 25.55
C MET A 333 4.37 -13.50 24.61
N ILE A 334 5.69 -13.63 24.74
CA ILE A 334 6.51 -14.46 23.85
C ILE A 334 6.61 -15.91 24.31
N ARG A 335 6.13 -16.23 25.52
CA ARG A 335 6.22 -17.56 26.13
C ARG A 335 5.73 -18.68 25.21
N PRO A 336 4.65 -18.52 24.40
CA PRO A 336 4.26 -19.53 23.43
C PRO A 336 5.32 -19.83 22.39
N LEU A 337 6.16 -18.86 21.99
CA LEU A 337 7.25 -19.09 21.04
C LEU A 337 8.40 -19.92 21.64
N ILE A 338 8.62 -19.78 22.94
CA ILE A 338 9.75 -20.41 23.64
C ILE A 338 9.40 -21.82 24.11
N ASN A 339 8.19 -22.00 24.64
CA ASN A 339 7.77 -23.25 25.25
C ASN A 339 7.17 -24.17 24.19
N ASP A 340 7.87 -25.24 23.84
CA ASP A 340 7.25 -26.37 23.14
C ASP A 340 6.18 -26.99 24.04
N ASN A 341 4.94 -27.06 23.54
CA ASN A 341 3.85 -27.84 24.12
C ASN A 341 4.12 -29.36 24.05
N THR A 342 5.35 -29.79 24.27
CA THR A 342 5.71 -31.18 24.53
C THR A 342 6.07 -31.30 26.01
N GLU A 343 5.06 -31.21 26.86
CA GLU A 343 5.08 -32.03 28.07
C GLU A 343 5.26 -33.49 27.61
N ASN A 344 6.22 -34.20 28.23
CA ASN A 344 6.71 -35.55 27.90
C ASN A 344 7.83 -35.63 26.86
N ASN A 345 9.04 -35.19 27.24
CA ASN A 345 10.18 -36.10 27.39
C ASN A 345 11.41 -35.30 27.83
N GLY A 346 11.94 -35.64 29.02
CA GLY A 346 12.97 -34.93 29.79
C GLY A 346 14.34 -34.82 29.12
N SER A 347 14.44 -34.01 28.06
CA SER A 347 15.70 -33.46 27.58
C SER A 347 15.49 -32.02 27.10
N SER A 348 15.97 -31.06 27.88
CA SER A 348 16.09 -29.66 27.50
C SER A 348 17.26 -29.50 26.53
N SER A 349 17.08 -29.92 25.27
CA SER A 349 18.05 -29.64 24.21
C SER A 349 17.63 -28.37 23.45
N PRO A 350 18.54 -27.42 23.19
CA PRO A 350 18.26 -26.19 22.43
C PRO A 350 17.85 -26.42 20.96
N ASP A 351 17.95 -27.65 20.45
CA ASP A 351 17.54 -28.03 19.09
C ASP A 351 16.02 -28.20 18.90
N LYS A 352 15.22 -28.33 19.98
CA LYS A 352 13.78 -28.65 19.84
C LYS A 352 12.93 -27.51 19.29
N THR A 353 13.23 -26.26 19.67
CA THR A 353 12.53 -25.07 19.12
C THR A 353 12.78 -24.85 17.63
N ARG A 354 13.90 -25.35 17.08
CA ARG A 354 14.13 -25.38 15.62
C ARG A 354 13.25 -26.40 14.90
N GLY A 355 12.67 -27.37 15.60
CA GLY A 355 11.75 -28.33 15.00
C GLY A 355 10.33 -27.79 14.78
N ARG A 356 9.96 -26.70 15.47
CA ARG A 356 8.62 -26.10 15.35
C ARG A 356 8.48 -25.25 14.09
N PHE A 357 9.42 -24.34 13.90
CA PHE A 357 9.52 -23.51 12.70
C PHE A 357 10.43 -24.21 11.68
N GLY A 358 10.23 -23.98 10.38
CA GLY A 358 11.06 -24.62 9.36
C GLY A 358 12.56 -24.30 9.50
N GLU A 359 13.42 -25.11 8.88
CA GLU A 359 14.90 -24.94 8.94
C GLU A 359 15.39 -23.55 8.45
N ASN A 360 14.59 -22.88 7.63
CA ASN A 360 14.89 -21.56 7.07
C ASN A 360 14.33 -20.40 7.91
N PHE A 361 13.75 -20.66 9.08
CA PHE A 361 13.18 -19.62 9.93
C PHE A 361 14.27 -18.69 10.49
N GLU A 362 14.07 -17.39 10.28
CA GLU A 362 14.97 -16.32 10.70
C GLU A 362 14.23 -15.34 11.63
N VAL A 363 14.94 -14.83 12.66
CA VAL A 363 14.41 -13.80 13.56
C VAL A 363 15.29 -12.56 13.50
N ARG A 364 14.78 -11.43 13.00
CA ARG A 364 15.52 -10.16 12.94
C ARG A 364 14.98 -9.20 13.99
N TYR A 365 15.85 -8.43 14.64
CA TYR A 365 15.40 -7.45 15.60
C TYR A 365 16.36 -6.27 15.81
N ILE A 366 15.79 -5.10 16.12
CA ILE A 366 16.52 -3.90 16.53
C ILE A 366 15.93 -3.39 17.85
N ARG A 367 16.79 -3.14 18.84
CA ARG A 367 16.38 -2.90 20.22
C ARG A 367 16.04 -1.43 20.50
N ILE A 368 15.01 -1.22 21.31
CA ILE A 368 14.82 -0.01 22.13
C ILE A 368 14.78 -0.46 23.60
N ARG A 369 15.41 0.30 24.51
CA ARG A 369 15.40 -0.03 25.95
C ARG A 369 14.15 0.53 26.64
N PRO A 370 13.54 -0.20 27.59
CA PRO A 370 13.85 -1.58 27.99
C PRO A 370 13.39 -2.61 26.96
N PHE A 371 14.18 -3.67 26.75
CA PHE A 371 13.91 -4.74 25.78
C PHE A 371 13.72 -6.08 26.51
N CYS A 372 12.82 -6.94 26.00
CA CYS A 372 12.57 -8.27 26.57
C CYS A 372 13.76 -9.20 26.33
N LYS A 373 14.43 -9.62 27.41
CA LYS A 373 15.62 -10.47 27.34
C LYS A 373 15.28 -11.86 26.81
N GLU A 374 14.12 -12.38 27.17
CA GLU A 374 13.65 -13.70 26.77
C GLU A 374 13.43 -13.77 25.25
N PHE A 375 13.01 -12.67 24.62
CA PHE A 375 12.88 -12.59 23.16
C PHE A 375 14.25 -12.55 22.48
N GLU A 376 15.20 -11.82 23.06
CA GLU A 376 16.58 -11.81 22.60
C GLU A 376 17.20 -13.21 22.67
N ASP A 377 17.04 -13.91 23.79
CA ASP A 377 17.53 -15.28 23.97
C ASP A 377 16.86 -16.24 22.97
N PHE A 378 15.57 -16.05 22.67
CA PHE A 378 14.87 -16.78 21.60
C PHE A 378 15.47 -16.49 20.22
N ALA A 379 15.61 -15.22 19.83
CA ALA A 379 16.14 -14.81 18.52
C ALA A 379 17.58 -15.31 18.31
N ASN A 380 18.42 -15.24 19.35
CA ASN A 380 19.82 -15.65 19.29
C ASN A 380 19.99 -17.17 19.02
N ARG A 381 19.00 -18.03 19.32
CA ARG A 381 19.03 -19.48 18.98
C ARG A 381 18.91 -19.74 17.47
N PHE A 382 18.24 -18.84 16.75
CA PHE A 382 18.09 -18.93 15.29
C PHE A 382 19.21 -18.20 14.55
N ASN A 383 19.76 -17.14 15.16
CA ASN A 383 20.80 -16.30 14.54
C ASN A 383 22.24 -16.77 14.78
N SER A 384 22.47 -17.81 15.59
CA SER A 384 23.82 -18.26 16.02
C SER A 384 24.73 -18.72 14.87
N ASN A 385 24.22 -18.81 13.63
CA ASN A 385 24.98 -19.15 12.42
C ASN A 385 25.01 -18.03 11.35
N ARG A 386 24.46 -16.84 11.60
CA ARG A 386 24.46 -15.73 10.62
C ARG A 386 24.71 -14.39 11.31
N GLN A 387 25.98 -14.04 11.52
CA GLN A 387 26.37 -12.64 11.71
C GLN A 387 26.02 -11.87 10.43
N ARG A 388 24.98 -11.04 10.48
CA ARG A 388 24.84 -9.91 9.57
C ARG A 388 24.39 -8.71 10.38
N ASP A 389 25.31 -7.77 10.55
CA ASP A 389 24.97 -6.39 10.84
C ASP A 389 24.00 -5.92 9.74
N VAL A 390 22.72 -5.80 10.07
CA VAL A 390 21.74 -5.24 9.15
C VAL A 390 21.97 -3.74 9.11
N VAL A 391 22.66 -3.25 8.09
CA VAL A 391 22.52 -1.87 7.63
C VAL A 391 21.24 -1.83 6.81
N LEU A 392 20.17 -1.26 7.38
CA LEU A 392 18.93 -1.03 6.65
C LEU A 392 19.13 0.07 5.59
N PRO A 393 18.65 -0.11 4.36
CA PRO A 393 18.72 0.92 3.31
C PRO A 393 17.51 1.87 3.39
N PHE A 394 17.34 2.62 4.49
CA PHE A 394 16.37 3.73 4.54
C PHE A 394 16.86 4.83 5.49
N GLN A 395 17.84 5.61 5.01
CA GLN A 395 18.13 6.98 5.47
C GLN A 395 18.03 7.93 4.26
N LEU A 396 16.86 8.00 3.63
CA LEU A 396 16.56 9.01 2.63
C LEU A 396 15.11 9.46 2.83
N ASP A 397 14.88 10.31 3.84
CA ASP A 397 13.89 11.39 3.72
C ASP A 397 13.91 12.46 4.83
N GLU A 398 14.82 12.41 5.81
CA GLU A 398 14.96 13.52 6.77
C GLU A 398 15.85 14.68 6.27
N ALA A 399 16.44 14.58 5.07
CA ALA A 399 17.41 15.56 4.56
C ALA A 399 16.81 16.64 3.62
N ARG A 400 15.48 16.73 3.43
CA ARG A 400 14.86 17.74 2.53
C ARG A 400 14.17 18.92 3.19
N ASN A 401 14.07 18.97 4.52
CA ASN A 401 13.47 20.12 5.23
C ASN A 401 14.44 20.93 6.09
N ARG A 402 15.75 20.86 5.83
CA ARG A 402 16.75 21.74 6.45
C ARG A 402 17.78 22.26 5.45
N SER A 403 17.32 22.94 4.41
CA SER A 403 18.16 23.86 3.65
C SER A 403 17.30 24.84 2.84
N GLY A 404 16.84 25.88 3.52
CA GLY A 404 16.23 27.06 2.93
C GLY A 404 16.27 28.15 3.97
N LYS A 405 17.20 29.08 3.79
CA LYS A 405 17.34 30.31 4.58
C LYS A 405 16.09 31.18 4.48
#